data_AF-G9XBE0-F1
#
_entry.id   AF-G9XBE0-F1
#
_cell.length_a   1.000
_cell.length_b   1.000
_cell.length_c   1.000
_cell.angle_alpha   90.00
_cell.angle_beta   90.00
_cell.angle_gamma   90.00
#
_symmetry.space_group_name_H-M   'P 1'
#
loop_
_entity.id
_entity.type
_entity.pdbx_description
1 polymer ?
#
loop_
_entity_poly.entity_id
_entity_poly.type
_entity_poly.pdbx_seq_one_letter_code
_entity_poly.pdbx_strand_id
1 'polypeptide(L)' 'MIIVSDDEKKYLKKYISDIDEYIEKDDLQNFLDRIDDEIVSNILGNDDEPNSEGRKLQKIYDNIVYENRN' A
#
# COMPACT_ATOMS: atom_id res chain seq x y z
N MET A 1 7.89 3.17 13.91
CA MET A 1 8.57 2.40 12.85
C MET A 1 7.50 1.64 12.12
N ILE A 2 7.29 1.95 10.84
CA ILE A 2 6.30 1.26 10.01
C ILE A 2 6.57 -0.25 9.99
N ILE A 3 5.61 -1.02 10.48
CA ILE A 3 5.61 -2.48 10.42
C ILE A 3 5.01 -2.88 9.07
N VAL A 4 5.84 -3.47 8.22
CA VAL A 4 5.47 -4.01 6.90
C VAL A 4 6.38 -5.21 6.60
N SER A 5 5.83 -6.29 6.05
CA SER A 5 6.63 -7.46 5.70
C SER A 5 7.46 -7.24 4.44
N ASP A 6 8.56 -8.00 4.29
CA ASP A 6 9.40 -7.95 3.08
C ASP A 6 8.62 -8.30 1.80
N ASP A 7 7.65 -9.21 1.90
CA ASP A 7 6.81 -9.62 0.77
C ASP A 7 5.83 -8.52 0.35
N GLU A 8 5.19 -7.85 1.32
CA GLU A 8 4.33 -6.69 1.08
C GLU A 8 5.15 -5.57 0.45
N LYS A 9 6.31 -5.25 1.04
CA LYS A 9 7.24 -4.24 0.54
C LYS A 9 7.69 -4.53 -0.89
N LYS A 10 8.08 -5.77 -1.19
CA LYS A 10 8.48 -6.19 -2.55
C LYS A 10 7.34 -6.07 -3.55
N TYR A 11 6.12 -6.38 -3.13
CA TYR A 11 4.95 -6.25 -3.99
C TYR A 11 4.62 -4.78 -4.28
N LEU A 12 4.61 -3.94 -3.25
CA LEU A 12 4.33 -2.52 -3.36
C LEU A 12 5.36 -1.77 -4.22
N LYS A 13 6.64 -2.18 -4.22
CA LYS A 13 7.69 -1.63 -5.09
C LYS A 13 7.42 -1.72 -6.60
N LYS A 14 6.45 -2.52 -7.02
CA LYS A 14 6.00 -2.56 -8.42
C LYS A 14 5.16 -1.34 -8.80
N TYR A 15 4.59 -0.65 -7.81
CA TYR A 15 3.64 0.45 -7.97
C TYR A 15 4.22 1.75 -7.39
N ILE A 16 4.90 1.67 -6.25
CA ILE A 16 5.39 2.83 -5.48
C ILE A 16 6.91 2.71 -5.36
N SER A 17 7.65 3.49 -6.14
CA SER A 17 9.12 3.41 -6.22
C SER A 17 9.85 4.00 -5.00
N ASP A 18 9.22 4.96 -4.34
CA ASP A 18 9.71 5.76 -3.21
C ASP A 18 9.32 5.16 -1.85
N ILE A 19 8.84 3.92 -1.83
CA ILE A 19 8.30 3.27 -0.63
C ILE A 19 9.32 3.14 0.52
N ASP A 20 10.60 3.03 0.19
CA ASP A 20 11.68 2.96 1.18
C ASP A 20 11.81 4.28 1.96
N GLU A 21 11.57 5.43 1.31
CA GLU A 21 11.72 6.74 1.96
C GLU A 21 10.70 6.94 3.09
N TYR A 22 9.46 6.50 2.89
CA TYR A 22 8.41 6.61 3.90
C TYR A 22 8.70 5.70 5.11
N ILE A 23 9.27 4.52 4.88
CA ILE A 23 9.69 3.60 5.95
C ILE A 23 10.84 4.22 6.75
N GLU A 24 11.84 4.80 6.07
CA GLU A 24 12.99 5.46 6.72
C GLU A 24 12.56 6.68 7.54
N LYS A 25 11.58 7.44 7.05
CA LYS A 25 11.04 8.63 7.73
C LYS A 25 9.98 8.29 8.80
N ASP A 26 9.62 7.02 8.94
CA ASP A 26 8.51 6.55 9.78
C ASP A 26 7.17 7.27 9.49
N ASP A 27 6.95 7.60 8.23
CA ASP A 27 5.83 8.41 7.77
C ASP A 27 4.66 7.52 7.35
N LEU A 28 3.98 6.95 8.35
CA LEU A 28 2.89 5.99 8.13
C LEU A 28 1.74 6.57 7.32
N GLN A 29 1.40 7.86 7.52
CA GLN A 29 0.27 8.47 6.82
C GLN A 29 0.57 8.57 5.32
N ASN A 30 1.70 9.16 4.93
CA ASN A 30 2.04 9.27 3.51
C ASN A 30 2.26 7.89 2.88
N PHE A 31 2.82 6.93 3.63
CA PHE A 31 2.93 5.54 3.16
C PHE A 31 1.57 4.94 2.78
N LEU A 32 0.57 5.10 3.64
CA LEU A 32 -0.79 4.59 3.42
C LEU A 32 -1.49 5.33 2.28
N ASP A 33 -1.34 6.66 2.20
CA ASP A 33 -1.94 7.48 1.14
C ASP A 33 -1.43 7.06 -0.25
N ARG A 34 -0.14 6.76 -0.38
CA ARG A 34 0.41 6.25 -1.65
C ARG A 34 -0.14 4.89 -2.06
N ILE A 35 -0.47 4.02 -1.09
CA ILE A 35 -1.11 2.73 -1.38
C ILE A 35 -2.56 2.95 -1.81
N ASP A 36 -3.28 3.86 -1.15
CA ASP A 36 -4.65 4.21 -1.49
C ASP A 36 -4.76 4.82 -2.90
N ASP A 37 -3.84 5.70 -3.28
CA ASP A 37 -3.74 6.27 -4.63
C ASP A 37 -3.71 5.16 -5.72
N GLU A 38 -2.91 4.11 -5.50
CA GLU A 38 -2.78 2.99 -6.43
C GLU A 38 -4.05 2.09 -6.43
N ILE A 39 -4.71 1.95 -5.27
CA ILE A 39 -6.00 1.25 -5.18
C ILE A 39 -7.08 2.01 -5.96
N VAL A 40 -7.18 3.33 -5.76
CA VAL A 40 -8.14 4.19 -6.48
C VAL A 40 -7.86 4.18 -7.97
N SER A 41 -6.60 4.29 -8.38
CA SER A 41 -6.19 4.17 -9.79
C SER A 41 -6.60 2.83 -10.39
N ASN A 42 -6.44 1.73 -9.65
CA ASN A 42 -6.89 0.41 -10.08
C ASN A 42 -8.42 0.37 -10.27
N ILE A 43 -9.19 0.87 -9.31
CA ILE A 43 -10.66 0.90 -9.37
C ILE A 43 -11.14 1.69 -10.59
N LEU A 44 -10.63 2.91 -10.77
CA LEU A 44 -10.98 3.78 -11.91
C LEU A 44 -10.62 3.17 -13.26
N GLY A 45 -9.59 2.31 -13.30
CA GLY A 45 -9.17 1.58 -14.49
C GLY A 45 -9.90 0.26 -14.74
N ASN A 46 -10.79 -0.19 -13.84
CA ASN A 46 -11.44 -1.50 -13.91
C ASN A 46 -12.95 -1.41 -13.59
N ASP A 47 -13.69 -0.59 -14.35
CA ASP A 47 -15.15 -0.45 -14.25
C ASP A 47 -15.67 -0.12 -12.84
N ASP A 48 -14.95 0.76 -12.13
CA ASP A 48 -15.23 1.14 -10.74
C ASP A 48 -15.19 -0.04 -9.74
N GLU A 49 -14.51 -1.14 -10.08
CA GLU A 49 -14.24 -2.27 -9.20
C GLU A 49 -12.75 -2.64 -9.14
N PRO A 50 -12.21 -3.05 -7.99
CA PRO A 50 -10.83 -3.49 -7.92
C PRO A 50 -10.67 -4.85 -8.61
N ASN A 51 -9.66 -4.97 -9.48
CA ASN A 51 -9.28 -6.27 -10.06
C ASN A 51 -8.46 -7.11 -9.05
N SER A 52 -7.84 -8.20 -9.49
CA SER A 52 -7.05 -9.06 -8.60
C SER A 52 -5.87 -8.35 -7.94
N GLU A 53 -5.21 -7.44 -8.65
CA GLU A 53 -4.10 -6.66 -8.12
C GLU A 53 -4.62 -5.58 -7.16
N GLY A 54 -5.70 -4.88 -7.50
CA GLY A 54 -6.33 -3.89 -6.61
C GLY A 54 -6.79 -4.50 -5.28
N ARG A 55 -7.43 -5.68 -5.32
CA ARG A 55 -7.81 -6.41 -4.09
C ARG A 55 -6.60 -6.84 -3.26
N LYS A 56 -5.48 -7.14 -3.91
CA LYS A 56 -4.24 -7.47 -3.20
C LYS A 56 -3.63 -6.22 -2.56
N LEU A 57 -3.61 -5.08 -3.23
CA LEU A 57 -3.20 -3.80 -2.65
C LEU A 57 -4.06 -3.41 -1.44
N GLN A 58 -5.39 -3.54 -1.52
CA GLN A 58 -6.30 -3.32 -0.40
C GLN A 58 -5.96 -4.21 0.80
N LYS A 59 -5.74 -5.50 0.58
CA LYS A 59 -5.34 -6.42 1.66
C LYS A 59 -4.03 -6.01 2.33
N ILE A 60 -3.06 -5.53 1.55
CA ILE A 60 -1.77 -5.07 2.07
C ILE A 60 -1.97 -3.80 2.90
N TYR A 61 -2.74 -2.84 2.39
CA TYR A 61 -3.13 -1.63 3.14
C TYR A 61 -3.75 -2.00 4.50
N ASP A 62 -4.75 -2.88 4.50
CA ASP A 62 -5.45 -3.31 5.71
C ASP A 62 -4.50 -3.97 6.72
N ASN A 63 -3.58 -4.83 6.24
CA ASN A 63 -2.57 -5.45 7.08
C ASN A 63 -1.65 -4.41 7.74
N ILE A 64 -1.13 -3.45 6.98
CA ILE A 64 -0.24 -2.40 7.51
C ILE A 64 -1.00 -1.56 8.54
N VAL A 65 -2.25 -1.16 8.25
CA VAL A 65 -3.08 -0.42 9.21
C VAL A 65 -3.27 -1.22 10.50
N TYR A 66 -3.52 -2.52 10.40
CA TYR A 66 -3.71 -3.38 11.56
C TYR A 66 -2.44 -3.49 12.43
N GLU A 67 -1.30 -3.79 11.81
CA GLU A 67 -0.03 -3.97 12.51
C GLU A 67 0.48 -2.68 13.18
N ASN A 68 0.20 -1.51 12.59
CA ASN A 68 0.67 -0.22 13.08
C ASN A 68 -0.33 0.54 13.99
N ARG A 69 -1.48 -0.06 14.30
CA ARG A 69 -2.46 0.49 15.27
C ARG A 69 -2.25 -0.01 16.70
N ASN A 70 -1.35 -0.97 16.92
CA ASN A 70 -1.07 -1.58 18.23
C ASN A 70 0.24 -1.08 18.84
#